data_AF-A0A2R6F3C4-F1
#
_entry.id   AF-A0A2R6F3C4-F1
#
_cell.length_a   1.000
_cell.length_b   1.000
_cell.length_c   1.000
_cell.angle_alpha   90.00
_cell.angle_beta   90.00
_cell.angle_gamma   90.00
#
_symmetry.space_group_name_H-M   'P 1'
#
loop_
_entity.id
_entity.type
_entity.pdbx_description
1 polymer ?
#
loop_
_entity_poly.entity_id
_entity_poly.type
_entity_poly.pdbx_seq_one_letter_code
_entity_poly.pdbx_strand_id
1 'polypeptide(L)'
;MTEETTDTGDRPATTSVGTRTGAPEATEASETAGTGPETEDGRTSPVAGTSRAALVTRVIDGDTIEIRYPNGTADTVRLLGVDTPEVSGDVSPEEFEGIPDTEAGREYLREWAERADAFAREELSGTRIQVVTDPGADRRGRYGRLLAYVVRGDGNRTGGGDDASESNRNGSFNAALLREGYARVYDSSFSERERYDAIEARAQERSAGLWGFDGEGTTGAPTSGLAIARVQADARSFPLAHPL
;
A
#
# COMPACT_ATOMS: atom_id res chain seq x y z
N MET A 1 -19.02 7.55 62.89
CA MET A 1 -19.83 6.33 63.05
C MET A 1 -19.56 5.49 61.82
N THR A 2 -18.60 4.56 61.92
CA THR A 2 -18.77 3.17 62.44
C THR A 2 -19.50 2.34 61.39
N GLU A 3 -18.84 1.52 60.57
CA GLU A 3 -17.97 0.36 60.88
C GLU A 3 -18.72 -0.87 61.41
N GLU A 4 -18.40 -2.03 60.82
CA GLU A 4 -18.61 -3.41 61.30
C GLU A 4 -20.06 -3.94 61.53
N THR A 5 -20.30 -5.27 61.58
CA THR A 5 -19.49 -6.43 61.10
C THR A 5 -20.26 -7.13 59.93
N THR A 6 -20.55 -8.43 59.75
CA THR A 6 -20.29 -9.71 60.46
C THR A 6 -20.30 -10.88 59.45
N ASP A 7 -19.50 -11.92 59.68
CA ASP A 7 -19.58 -13.22 58.99
C ASP A 7 -19.78 -14.35 60.03
N THR A 8 -20.65 -15.33 59.75
CA THR A 8 -20.90 -16.56 60.55
C THR A 8 -21.87 -17.50 59.83
N GLY A 9 -21.57 -18.81 59.75
CA GLY A 9 -22.49 -19.86 59.30
C GLY A 9 -21.84 -20.90 58.37
N ASP A 10 -20.90 -21.73 58.83
CA ASP A 10 -21.12 -23.01 59.54
C ASP A 10 -21.18 -24.26 58.60
N ARG A 11 -20.88 -25.46 59.12
CA ARG A 11 -20.74 -26.73 58.39
C ARG A 11 -21.76 -27.77 58.88
N PRO A 12 -22.17 -28.72 58.03
CA PRO A 12 -21.57 -30.05 58.15
C PRO A 12 -21.27 -30.73 56.80
N ALA A 13 -20.71 -31.94 56.84
CA ALA A 13 -20.16 -32.66 55.69
C ALA A 13 -20.86 -34.01 55.42
N THR A 14 -20.69 -34.54 54.20
CA THR A 14 -20.93 -35.96 53.89
C THR A 14 -19.91 -36.49 52.88
N THR A 15 -19.64 -37.80 52.93
CA THR A 15 -18.54 -38.49 52.22
C THR A 15 -19.03 -39.33 51.04
N SER A 16 -18.30 -39.35 49.90
CA SER A 16 -18.13 -40.58 49.10
C SER A 16 -16.92 -40.56 48.14
N VAL A 17 -16.48 -41.75 47.73
CA VAL A 17 -15.26 -42.11 46.96
C VAL A 17 -15.52 -42.14 45.43
N GLY A 18 -14.50 -41.97 44.55
CA GLY A 18 -14.73 -41.96 43.08
C GLY A 18 -13.61 -42.29 42.05
N THR A 19 -12.31 -42.31 42.39
CA THR A 19 -11.18 -42.93 41.61
C THR A 19 -11.05 -42.77 40.06
N ARG A 20 -10.16 -41.86 39.58
CA ARG A 20 -8.93 -42.16 38.77
C ARG A 20 -8.35 -40.96 37.96
N THR A 21 -7.15 -40.52 38.38
CA THR A 21 -6.12 -39.73 37.65
C THR A 21 -4.78 -40.05 38.37
N GLY A 22 -3.58 -40.08 37.78
CA GLY A 22 -3.13 -39.92 36.39
C GLY A 22 -1.70 -40.51 36.24
N ALA A 23 -1.00 -40.24 35.13
CA ALA A 23 0.38 -40.71 34.86
C ALA A 23 1.30 -39.51 34.49
N PRO A 24 2.63 -39.63 34.63
CA PRO A 24 3.41 -38.55 35.26
C PRO A 24 4.13 -37.55 34.34
N GLU A 25 4.79 -36.61 35.02
CA GLU A 25 5.55 -35.44 34.58
C GLU A 25 6.93 -35.77 33.97
N ALA A 26 7.66 -34.75 33.49
CA ALA A 26 8.78 -34.88 32.56
C ALA A 26 10.20 -34.90 33.18
N THR A 27 11.18 -35.41 32.42
CA THR A 27 12.67 -35.32 32.54
C THR A 27 13.27 -36.13 31.37
N GLU A 28 14.45 -35.88 30.78
CA GLU A 28 15.41 -34.75 30.80
C GLU A 28 16.38 -34.88 29.58
N ALA A 29 17.28 -33.91 29.38
CA ALA A 29 18.45 -33.89 28.46
C ALA A 29 18.19 -33.92 26.91
N SER A 30 19.10 -33.54 25.99
CA SER A 30 20.24 -32.57 25.92
C SER A 30 21.43 -33.11 25.09
N GLU A 31 21.44 -32.88 23.77
CA GLU A 31 22.63 -32.94 22.88
C GLU A 31 22.47 -31.97 21.70
N THR A 32 23.47 -31.51 20.92
CA THR A 32 24.83 -30.96 21.21
C THR A 32 25.38 -30.32 19.91
N ALA A 33 25.85 -29.06 19.97
CA ALA A 33 26.74 -28.36 19.02
C ALA A 33 26.35 -28.10 17.54
N GLY A 34 26.72 -26.91 17.02
CA GLY A 34 26.64 -26.55 15.59
C GLY A 34 26.94 -25.06 15.33
N THR A 35 28.14 -24.73 14.84
CA THR A 35 28.65 -23.36 14.60
C THR A 35 27.90 -22.60 13.48
N GLY A 36 27.84 -21.26 13.58
CA GLY A 36 27.24 -20.36 12.57
C GLY A 36 28.03 -20.20 11.27
N PRO A 37 27.82 -19.12 10.48
CA PRO A 37 27.85 -17.73 10.99
C PRO A 37 26.59 -16.89 10.73
N GLU A 38 26.61 -15.65 11.23
CA GLU A 38 25.78 -14.56 10.71
C GLU A 38 26.24 -14.15 9.31
N THR A 39 25.30 -13.91 8.40
CA THR A 39 25.52 -13.12 7.17
C THR A 39 24.29 -12.26 6.93
N GLU A 40 24.50 -10.95 6.86
CA GLU A 40 23.51 -10.03 6.31
C GLU A 40 23.27 -10.35 4.83
N ASP A 41 22.01 -10.52 4.45
CA ASP A 41 21.57 -10.21 3.09
C ASP A 41 20.15 -9.63 3.16
N GLY A 42 20.03 -8.33 2.89
CA GLY A 42 18.79 -7.56 2.94
C GLY A 42 17.87 -7.86 1.76
N ARG A 43 17.46 -9.13 1.63
CA ARG A 43 16.66 -9.61 0.50
C ARG A 43 15.21 -9.84 0.94
N THR A 44 14.38 -8.82 0.73
CA THR A 44 12.94 -8.89 1.05
C THR A 44 12.28 -10.06 0.33
N SER A 45 11.82 -11.04 1.10
CA SER A 45 11.15 -12.24 0.58
C SER A 45 9.89 -11.87 -0.21
N PRO A 46 9.61 -12.53 -1.34
CA PRO A 46 8.36 -12.31 -2.06
C PRO A 46 7.17 -12.67 -1.17
N VAL A 47 6.17 -11.79 -1.13
CA VAL A 47 4.97 -11.92 -0.29
C VAL A 47 4.33 -13.30 -0.47
N ALA A 48 4.22 -14.07 0.63
CA ALA A 48 3.68 -15.43 0.65
C ALA A 48 2.14 -15.46 0.55
N GLY A 49 1.62 -14.82 -0.50
CA GLY A 49 0.19 -14.65 -0.76
C GLY A 49 -0.45 -15.76 -1.58
N THR A 50 -1.77 -15.92 -1.46
CA THR A 50 -2.54 -16.76 -2.39
C THR A 50 -2.84 -15.97 -3.67
N SER A 51 -2.19 -16.35 -4.77
CA SER A 51 -2.50 -15.81 -6.11
C SER A 51 -3.67 -16.57 -6.76
N ARG A 52 -4.59 -15.85 -7.39
CA ARG A 52 -5.71 -16.42 -8.17
C ARG A 52 -5.94 -15.65 -9.47
N ALA A 53 -6.01 -16.37 -10.59
CA ALA A 53 -6.36 -15.77 -11.87
C ALA A 53 -7.83 -15.31 -11.89
N ALA A 54 -8.09 -14.12 -12.44
CA ALA A 54 -9.44 -13.57 -12.65
C ALA A 54 -9.52 -12.71 -13.92
N LEU A 55 -10.74 -12.42 -14.36
CA LEU A 55 -11.07 -11.42 -15.36
C LEU A 55 -11.63 -10.19 -14.65
N VAL A 56 -11.15 -8.99 -14.96
CA VAL A 56 -11.78 -7.74 -14.50
C VAL A 56 -13.05 -7.51 -15.31
N THR A 57 -14.21 -7.45 -14.63
CA THR A 57 -15.52 -7.26 -15.28
C THR A 57 -16.00 -5.83 -15.26
N ARG A 58 -15.51 -5.01 -14.32
CA ARG A 58 -15.83 -3.59 -14.20
C ARG A 58 -14.76 -2.89 -13.36
N VAL A 59 -14.42 -1.66 -13.72
CA VAL A 59 -13.76 -0.69 -12.83
C VAL A 59 -14.86 0.17 -12.19
N ILE A 60 -14.78 0.40 -10.88
CA ILE A 60 -15.74 1.23 -10.13
C ILE A 60 -15.20 2.65 -10.01
N ASP A 61 -13.93 2.75 -9.63
CA ASP A 61 -13.13 3.94 -9.35
C ASP A 61 -11.64 3.58 -9.52
N GLY A 62 -10.71 4.48 -9.18
CA GLY A 62 -9.27 4.30 -9.40
C GLY A 62 -8.63 3.12 -8.63
N ASP A 63 -9.22 2.67 -7.52
CA ASP A 63 -8.66 1.62 -6.66
C ASP A 63 -9.64 0.46 -6.34
N THR A 64 -10.83 0.46 -6.93
CA THR A 64 -11.85 -0.58 -6.72
C THR A 64 -12.34 -1.17 -8.03
N ILE A 65 -12.29 -2.50 -8.11
CA ILE A 65 -12.69 -3.27 -9.29
C ILE A 65 -13.64 -4.42 -8.94
N GLU A 66 -14.48 -4.81 -9.89
CA GLU A 66 -15.20 -6.09 -9.87
C GLU A 66 -14.48 -7.11 -10.73
N ILE A 67 -14.38 -8.34 -10.23
CA ILE A 67 -13.69 -9.45 -10.89
C ILE A 67 -14.60 -10.68 -11.00
N ARG A 68 -14.29 -11.54 -11.97
CA ARG A 68 -14.86 -12.89 -12.11
C ARG A 68 -13.76 -13.94 -12.23
N TYR A 69 -13.80 -14.94 -11.36
CA TYR A 69 -12.88 -16.08 -11.37
C TYR A 69 -13.34 -17.16 -12.39
N PRO A 70 -12.45 -18.06 -12.84
CA PRO A 70 -12.79 -19.12 -13.81
C PRO A 70 -13.91 -20.09 -13.39
N ASN A 71 -14.21 -20.21 -12.10
CA ASN A 71 -15.33 -21.00 -11.57
C ASN A 71 -16.69 -20.24 -11.60
N GLY A 72 -16.75 -19.05 -12.21
CA GLY A 72 -17.95 -18.24 -12.33
C GLY A 72 -18.26 -17.33 -11.12
N THR A 73 -17.65 -17.56 -9.96
CA THR A 73 -17.80 -16.65 -8.79
C THR A 73 -17.21 -15.27 -9.07
N ALA A 74 -17.79 -14.24 -8.45
CA ALA A 74 -17.34 -12.86 -8.55
C ALA A 74 -16.88 -12.31 -7.18
N ASP A 75 -16.10 -11.23 -7.20
CA ASP A 75 -15.63 -10.50 -6.03
C ASP A 75 -15.55 -8.99 -6.36
N THR A 76 -15.68 -8.13 -5.36
CA THR A 76 -15.26 -6.72 -5.43
C THR A 76 -13.95 -6.59 -4.66
N VAL A 77 -12.95 -5.97 -5.26
CA VAL A 77 -11.60 -5.80 -4.71
C VAL A 77 -11.34 -4.31 -4.48
N ARG A 78 -10.89 -3.90 -3.29
CA ARG A 78 -10.17 -2.63 -3.06
C ARG A 78 -8.69 -2.97 -3.10
N LEU A 79 -7.92 -2.20 -3.86
CA LEU A 79 -6.49 -2.41 -3.99
C LEU A 79 -5.81 -2.20 -2.64
N LEU A 80 -5.05 -3.20 -2.19
CA LEU A 80 -4.34 -3.14 -0.91
C LEU A 80 -3.21 -2.10 -0.96
N GLY A 81 -3.07 -1.33 0.12
CA GLY A 81 -1.97 -0.39 0.37
C GLY A 81 -2.05 0.93 -0.39
N VAL A 82 -3.12 1.18 -1.15
CA VAL A 82 -3.28 2.41 -1.97
C VAL A 82 -4.68 2.99 -1.86
N ASP A 83 -4.77 4.30 -2.07
CA ASP A 83 -6.01 5.05 -1.96
C ASP A 83 -6.05 6.17 -3.00
N THR A 84 -7.07 6.16 -3.85
CA THR A 84 -7.31 7.17 -4.90
C THR A 84 -8.39 8.15 -4.45
N PRO A 85 -8.37 9.41 -4.92
CA PRO A 85 -9.49 10.32 -4.69
C PRO A 85 -10.79 9.73 -5.24
N GLU A 86 -11.83 9.68 -4.40
CA GLU A 86 -13.09 9.02 -4.74
C GLU A 86 -13.85 9.80 -5.82
N VAL A 87 -14.23 9.13 -6.91
CA VAL A 87 -14.88 9.75 -8.11
C VAL A 87 -16.33 10.17 -7.84
N SER A 88 -16.97 9.61 -6.80
CA SER A 88 -18.39 9.85 -6.49
C SER A 88 -18.59 10.35 -5.06
N GLY A 89 -19.00 11.61 -4.94
CA GLY A 89 -19.28 12.26 -3.66
C GLY A 89 -18.42 13.50 -3.46
N ASP A 90 -18.22 13.87 -2.20
CA ASP A 90 -17.24 14.89 -1.80
C ASP A 90 -15.88 14.23 -1.59
N VAL A 91 -14.82 14.88 -2.07
CA VAL A 91 -13.43 14.49 -1.80
C VAL A 91 -12.99 14.91 -0.39
N SER A 92 -11.98 14.25 0.16
CA SER A 92 -11.40 14.53 1.49
C SER A 92 -9.98 15.15 1.37
N PRO A 93 -9.81 16.49 1.22
CA PRO A 93 -8.48 17.09 1.12
C PRO A 93 -7.55 16.76 2.31
N GLU A 94 -8.11 16.59 3.50
CA GLU A 94 -7.40 16.20 4.71
C GLU A 94 -6.70 14.83 4.63
N GLU A 95 -7.03 14.01 3.63
CA GLU A 95 -6.43 12.70 3.40
C GLU A 95 -5.21 12.73 2.46
N PHE A 96 -4.99 13.83 1.73
CA PHE A 96 -3.95 13.96 0.69
C PHE A 96 -2.95 15.08 1.02
N GLU A 97 -1.70 14.70 1.32
CA GLU A 97 -0.66 15.66 1.72
C GLU A 97 -0.39 16.72 0.64
N GLY A 98 -0.23 17.97 1.08
CA GLY A 98 0.03 19.12 0.22
C GLY A 98 -1.22 19.80 -0.39
N ILE A 99 -2.39 19.16 -0.36
CA ILE A 99 -3.62 19.70 -0.94
C ILE A 99 -4.51 20.32 0.16
N PRO A 100 -4.74 21.65 0.18
CA PRO A 100 -5.49 22.31 1.24
C PRO A 100 -7.01 22.23 1.02
N ASP A 101 -7.78 22.16 2.12
CA ASP A 101 -9.24 22.28 2.06
C ASP A 101 -9.67 23.69 1.64
N THR A 102 -9.81 23.82 0.32
CA THR A 102 -10.18 25.00 -0.46
C THR A 102 -10.87 24.52 -1.73
N GLU A 103 -11.65 25.37 -2.41
CA GLU A 103 -12.30 24.92 -3.66
C GLU A 103 -11.26 24.48 -4.70
N ALA A 104 -10.16 25.21 -4.88
CA ALA A 104 -9.08 24.82 -5.80
C ALA A 104 -8.45 23.46 -5.47
N GLY A 105 -8.25 23.14 -4.18
CA GLY A 105 -7.78 21.82 -3.75
C GLY A 105 -8.81 20.71 -3.97
N ARG A 106 -10.11 21.01 -3.76
CA ARG A 106 -11.22 20.08 -4.02
C ARG A 106 -11.44 19.84 -5.52
N GLU A 107 -11.35 20.88 -6.35
CA GLU A 107 -11.36 20.79 -7.81
C GLU A 107 -10.19 19.95 -8.32
N TYR A 108 -8.97 20.20 -7.83
CA TYR A 108 -7.78 19.42 -8.16
C TYR A 108 -7.90 17.93 -7.81
N LEU A 109 -8.50 17.61 -6.65
CA LEU A 109 -8.76 16.22 -6.25
C LEU A 109 -9.84 15.53 -7.09
N ARG A 110 -10.92 16.23 -7.47
CA ARG A 110 -11.92 15.72 -8.43
C ARG A 110 -11.25 15.45 -9.80
N GLU A 111 -10.40 16.38 -10.24
CA GLU A 111 -9.58 16.25 -11.46
C GLU A 111 -8.65 15.02 -11.42
N TRP A 112 -8.08 14.68 -10.26
CA TRP A 112 -7.26 13.47 -10.10
C TRP A 112 -8.07 12.19 -9.91
N ALA A 113 -9.27 12.26 -9.33
CA ALA A 113 -10.21 11.14 -9.27
C ALA A 113 -10.54 10.62 -10.69
N GLU A 114 -10.95 11.52 -11.59
CA GLU A 114 -11.25 11.18 -12.99
C GLU A 114 -10.03 10.59 -13.72
N ARG A 115 -8.83 11.14 -13.48
CA ARG A 115 -7.58 10.63 -14.06
C ARG A 115 -7.21 9.24 -13.53
N ALA A 116 -7.42 8.96 -12.25
CA ALA A 116 -7.14 7.65 -11.65
C ALA A 116 -8.11 6.57 -12.14
N ASP A 117 -9.41 6.88 -12.24
CA ASP A 117 -10.42 6.00 -12.83
C ASP A 117 -10.16 5.76 -14.33
N ALA A 118 -9.77 6.78 -15.10
CA ALA A 118 -9.39 6.63 -16.49
C ALA A 118 -8.19 5.68 -16.66
N PHE A 119 -7.14 5.85 -15.85
CA PHE A 119 -5.95 4.98 -15.85
C PHE A 119 -6.30 3.53 -15.45
N ALA A 120 -7.12 3.34 -14.42
CA ALA A 120 -7.62 2.01 -14.03
C ALA A 120 -8.46 1.38 -15.15
N ARG A 121 -9.29 2.15 -15.85
CA ARG A 121 -10.09 1.66 -16.99
C ARG A 121 -9.21 1.23 -18.16
N GLU A 122 -8.22 2.04 -18.54
CA GLU A 122 -7.31 1.73 -19.65
C GLU A 122 -6.49 0.46 -19.36
N GLU A 123 -5.92 0.36 -18.17
CA GLU A 123 -4.99 -0.72 -17.83
C GLU A 123 -5.69 -2.06 -17.48
N LEU A 124 -6.92 -2.01 -16.94
CA LEU A 124 -7.60 -3.17 -16.36
C LEU A 124 -8.92 -3.61 -17.04
N SER A 125 -9.62 -2.79 -17.83
CA SER A 125 -10.97 -3.15 -18.32
C SER A 125 -10.98 -4.38 -19.23
N GLY A 126 -11.57 -5.49 -18.78
CA GLY A 126 -11.57 -6.76 -19.51
C GLY A 126 -10.21 -7.48 -19.50
N THR A 127 -9.22 -6.97 -18.77
CA THR A 127 -7.89 -7.57 -18.63
C THR A 127 -7.96 -8.83 -17.76
N ARG A 128 -7.16 -9.85 -18.10
CA ARG A 128 -6.90 -10.99 -17.22
C ARG A 128 -5.81 -10.62 -16.22
N ILE A 129 -6.05 -10.88 -14.95
CA ILE A 129 -5.16 -10.47 -13.84
C ILE A 129 -4.88 -11.66 -12.92
N GLN A 130 -3.81 -11.53 -12.14
CA GLN A 130 -3.61 -12.27 -10.90
C GLN A 130 -4.04 -11.38 -9.73
N VAL A 131 -4.86 -11.94 -8.85
CA VAL A 131 -5.32 -11.33 -7.61
C VAL A 131 -4.53 -11.99 -6.48
N VAL A 132 -3.69 -11.22 -5.79
CA VAL A 132 -2.74 -11.74 -4.78
C VAL A 132 -3.11 -11.17 -3.41
N THR A 133 -3.55 -12.02 -2.48
CA THR A 133 -3.85 -11.61 -1.11
C THR A 133 -2.59 -11.63 -0.25
N ASP A 134 -2.33 -10.58 0.53
CA ASP A 134 -1.20 -10.50 1.46
C ASP A 134 -1.48 -11.29 2.77
N PRO A 135 -0.55 -12.09 3.31
CA PRO A 135 -0.73 -12.76 4.60
C PRO A 135 -0.54 -11.85 5.82
N GLY A 136 0.09 -10.68 5.66
CA GLY A 136 0.28 -9.66 6.69
C GLY A 136 -0.83 -8.58 6.72
N ALA A 137 -1.87 -8.74 5.90
CA ALA A 137 -3.04 -7.85 5.86
C ALA A 137 -4.34 -8.63 6.11
N ASP A 138 -5.39 -7.91 6.49
CA ASP A 138 -6.74 -8.48 6.50
C ASP A 138 -7.17 -8.91 5.09
N ARG A 139 -7.78 -10.09 4.96
CA ARG A 139 -8.26 -10.58 3.66
C ARG A 139 -9.46 -9.77 3.11
N ARG A 140 -10.21 -9.11 3.98
CA ARG A 140 -11.46 -8.39 3.67
C ARG A 140 -11.48 -7.08 4.44
N GLY A 141 -11.73 -5.96 3.75
CA GLY A 141 -11.94 -4.67 4.41
C GLY A 141 -13.30 -4.57 5.09
N ARG A 142 -13.52 -3.50 5.86
CA ARG A 142 -14.73 -3.24 6.68
C ARG A 142 -16.08 -3.39 5.95
N TYR A 143 -16.10 -3.21 4.63
CA TYR A 143 -17.29 -3.33 3.76
C TYR A 143 -17.38 -4.66 3.00
N GLY A 144 -16.59 -5.68 3.35
CA GLY A 144 -16.57 -6.98 2.67
C GLY A 144 -15.86 -7.00 1.31
N ARG A 145 -15.32 -5.87 0.83
CA ARG A 145 -14.37 -5.83 -0.31
C ARG A 145 -13.16 -6.73 -0.02
N LEU A 146 -12.74 -7.54 -0.97
CA LEU A 146 -11.48 -8.28 -0.92
C LEU A 146 -10.33 -7.28 -0.91
N LEU A 147 -9.30 -7.51 -0.09
CA LEU A 147 -8.06 -6.75 -0.15
C LEU A 147 -6.98 -7.58 -0.86
N ALA A 148 -6.40 -7.01 -1.91
CA ALA A 148 -5.40 -7.69 -2.74
C ALA A 148 -4.51 -6.73 -3.53
N TYR A 149 -3.35 -7.24 -3.95
CA TYR A 149 -2.59 -6.69 -5.06
C TYR A 149 -3.15 -7.23 -6.38
N VAL A 150 -3.24 -6.35 -7.38
CA VAL A 150 -3.59 -6.72 -8.76
C VAL A 150 -2.34 -6.70 -9.61
N VAL A 151 -1.95 -7.85 -10.15
CA VAL A 151 -0.85 -7.96 -11.13
C VAL A 151 -1.48 -8.29 -12.47
N ARG A 152 -1.12 -7.56 -13.53
CA ARG A 152 -1.63 -7.86 -14.88
C ARG A 152 -1.10 -9.22 -15.34
N GLY A 153 -1.99 -10.01 -15.91
CA GLY A 153 -1.67 -11.34 -16.41
C GLY A 153 -1.25 -11.25 -17.88
N ASP A 154 0.02 -10.93 -18.13
CA ASP A 154 0.64 -11.02 -19.45
C ASP A 154 0.24 -12.37 -20.08
N GLY A 155 -0.38 -12.30 -21.27
CA GLY A 155 -0.77 -13.51 -21.98
C GLY A 155 0.47 -14.35 -22.29
N ASN A 156 0.58 -15.51 -21.63
CA ASN A 156 1.73 -16.43 -21.63
C ASN A 156 2.92 -16.06 -20.69
N ARG A 157 2.72 -16.25 -19.38
CA ARG A 157 3.77 -16.79 -18.48
C ARG A 157 3.26 -17.95 -17.63
N THR A 158 3.19 -19.15 -18.21
CA THR A 158 3.14 -20.40 -17.43
C THR A 158 4.57 -20.79 -17.08
N GLY A 159 5.09 -20.26 -15.98
CA GLY A 159 6.43 -20.56 -15.51
C GLY A 159 6.73 -19.89 -14.17
N GLY A 160 6.87 -20.69 -13.12
CA GLY A 160 7.67 -20.29 -11.97
C GLY A 160 9.14 -20.36 -12.39
N GLY A 161 9.86 -19.27 -12.23
CA GLY A 161 11.26 -19.15 -12.63
C GLY A 161 11.91 -17.98 -11.89
N ASP A 162 13.06 -18.28 -11.30
CA ASP A 162 13.80 -17.46 -10.33
C ASP A 162 14.52 -16.25 -10.95
N ASP A 163 14.37 -16.03 -12.27
CA ASP A 163 15.07 -15.03 -13.07
C ASP A 163 14.13 -13.90 -13.54
N ALA A 164 13.42 -13.28 -12.58
CA ALA A 164 12.50 -12.16 -12.81
C ALA A 164 13.24 -10.81 -13.02
N SER A 165 14.36 -10.84 -13.76
CA SER A 165 15.34 -9.75 -13.83
C SER A 165 14.83 -8.53 -14.64
N GLU A 166 14.99 -7.36 -14.03
CA GLU A 166 14.63 -5.98 -14.46
C GLU A 166 13.20 -5.73 -14.98
N SER A 167 12.63 -6.56 -15.85
CA SER A 167 11.28 -6.38 -16.41
C SER A 167 10.18 -6.48 -15.35
N ASN A 168 10.45 -7.08 -14.18
CA ASN A 168 9.53 -7.14 -13.04
C ASN A 168 9.58 -5.87 -12.15
N ARG A 169 10.35 -4.83 -12.51
CA ARG A 169 10.43 -3.58 -11.73
C ARG A 169 9.11 -2.81 -11.64
N ASN A 170 8.17 -3.01 -12.57
CA ASN A 170 6.92 -2.23 -12.61
C ASN A 170 5.87 -2.63 -11.57
N GLY A 171 5.97 -3.81 -10.95
CA GLY A 171 5.14 -4.22 -9.80
C GLY A 171 3.66 -4.47 -10.10
N SER A 172 2.84 -4.42 -9.05
CA SER A 172 1.38 -4.47 -9.13
C SER A 172 0.82 -3.17 -9.74
N PHE A 173 -0.43 -3.20 -10.20
CA PHE A 173 -1.17 -2.01 -10.57
C PHE A 173 -1.30 -1.03 -9.38
N ASN A 174 -1.41 -1.55 -8.14
CA ASN A 174 -1.33 -0.76 -6.91
C ASN A 174 -0.03 0.09 -6.89
N ALA A 175 1.12 -0.54 -7.08
CA ALA A 175 2.42 0.14 -7.14
C ALA A 175 2.55 1.09 -8.35
N ALA A 176 1.75 0.90 -9.40
CA ALA A 176 1.67 1.83 -10.53
C ALA A 176 0.91 3.11 -10.19
N LEU A 177 -0.20 3.02 -9.45
CA LEU A 177 -0.95 4.19 -8.98
C LEU A 177 -0.06 5.13 -8.15
N LEU A 178 0.72 4.59 -7.21
CA LEU A 178 1.68 5.37 -6.42
C LEU A 178 2.78 5.99 -7.30
N ARG A 179 3.40 5.19 -8.17
CA ARG A 179 4.55 5.59 -9.00
C ARG A 179 4.25 6.75 -9.95
N GLU A 180 3.05 6.79 -10.51
CA GLU A 180 2.59 7.88 -11.38
C GLU A 180 1.82 8.99 -10.62
N GLY A 181 1.59 8.81 -9.31
CA GLY A 181 0.95 9.81 -8.43
C GLY A 181 -0.58 9.86 -8.51
N TYR A 182 -1.25 8.81 -8.98
CA TYR A 182 -2.72 8.71 -8.98
C TYR A 182 -3.31 8.39 -7.60
N ALA A 183 -2.50 7.83 -6.69
CA ALA A 183 -2.89 7.42 -5.35
C ALA A 183 -1.86 7.83 -4.30
N ARG A 184 -2.33 7.90 -3.06
CA ARG A 184 -1.50 7.89 -1.84
C ARG A 184 -1.36 6.48 -1.27
N VAL A 185 -0.44 6.26 -0.34
CA VAL A 185 -0.39 5.04 0.47
C VAL A 185 -1.56 5.04 1.46
N TYR A 186 -2.32 3.94 1.50
CA TYR A 186 -3.40 3.78 2.49
C TYR A 186 -2.83 3.30 3.82
N ASP A 187 -3.03 4.07 4.90
CA ASP A 187 -2.49 3.69 6.22
C ASP A 187 -3.15 2.41 6.75
N SER A 188 -2.37 1.33 6.65
CA SER A 188 -2.81 -0.04 6.91
C SER A 188 -1.58 -0.96 7.05
N SER A 189 -1.80 -2.14 7.63
CA SER A 189 -0.78 -3.19 7.75
C SER A 189 -0.79 -4.09 6.52
N PHE A 190 0.35 -4.20 5.83
CA PHE A 190 0.58 -5.11 4.70
C PHE A 190 2.09 -5.32 4.50
N SER A 191 2.49 -6.42 3.82
CA SER A 191 3.90 -6.83 3.73
C SER A 191 4.76 -5.91 2.85
N GLU A 192 4.16 -5.19 1.90
CA GLU A 192 4.87 -4.28 0.98
C GLU A 192 4.97 -2.83 1.50
N ARG A 193 4.60 -2.55 2.76
CA ARG A 193 4.43 -1.17 3.28
C ARG A 193 5.63 -0.25 3.02
N GLU A 194 6.81 -0.62 3.49
CA GLU A 194 8.04 0.17 3.33
C GLU A 194 8.38 0.45 1.85
N ARG A 195 8.04 -0.49 0.95
CA ARG A 195 8.23 -0.33 -0.49
C ARG A 195 7.24 0.68 -1.07
N TYR A 196 6.00 0.69 -0.58
CA TYR A 196 4.93 1.58 -1.06
C TYR A 196 5.20 3.01 -0.59
N ASP A 197 5.57 3.20 0.69
CA ASP A 197 6.05 4.48 1.23
C ASP A 197 7.22 5.03 0.40
N ALA A 198 8.19 4.17 0.03
CA ALA A 198 9.33 4.55 -0.80
C ALA A 198 8.97 4.88 -2.26
N ILE A 199 7.90 4.32 -2.82
CA ILE A 199 7.43 4.67 -4.18
C ILE A 199 6.69 6.01 -4.15
N GLU A 200 5.86 6.25 -3.13
CA GLU A 200 5.15 7.51 -2.89
C GLU A 200 6.13 8.68 -2.70
N ALA A 201 7.14 8.53 -1.83
CA ALA A 201 8.17 9.54 -1.65
C ALA A 201 8.89 9.90 -2.97
N ARG A 202 9.13 8.92 -3.85
CA ARG A 202 9.69 9.15 -5.19
C ARG A 202 8.69 9.73 -6.19
N ALA A 203 7.39 9.73 -5.92
CA ALA A 203 6.39 10.48 -6.68
C ALA A 203 6.30 11.94 -6.16
N GLN A 204 6.32 12.14 -4.85
CA GLN A 204 6.39 13.44 -4.19
C GLN A 204 7.63 14.25 -4.60
N GLU A 205 8.83 13.65 -4.56
CA GLU A 205 10.09 14.27 -5.02
C GLU A 205 10.06 14.80 -6.47
N ARG A 206 9.17 14.24 -7.30
CA ARG A 206 9.02 14.60 -8.73
C ARG A 206 7.81 15.49 -9.00
N SER A 207 7.03 15.84 -7.97
CA SER A 207 5.71 16.48 -8.11
C SER A 207 4.79 15.75 -9.10
N ALA A 208 4.84 14.40 -9.09
CA ALA A 208 4.05 13.58 -9.99
C ALA A 208 2.61 13.43 -9.49
N GLY A 209 1.64 13.52 -10.40
CA GLY A 209 0.23 13.30 -10.07
C GLY A 209 -0.31 14.28 -9.03
N LEU A 210 -0.95 13.74 -7.98
CA LEU A 210 -1.46 14.44 -6.80
C LEU A 210 -0.43 15.40 -6.16
N TRP A 211 0.86 15.07 -6.24
CA TRP A 211 1.94 15.83 -5.61
C TRP A 211 2.37 17.07 -6.42
N GLY A 212 1.65 17.41 -7.49
CA GLY A 212 1.88 18.57 -8.35
C GLY A 212 0.94 19.75 -8.11
N PHE A 213 0.38 19.91 -6.91
CA PHE A 213 -0.47 21.06 -6.56
C PHE A 213 0.40 22.29 -6.22
N ASP A 214 0.24 23.38 -6.96
CA ASP A 214 1.00 24.63 -6.80
C ASP A 214 0.17 25.80 -6.20
N GLY A 215 -1.14 25.61 -6.03
CA GLY A 215 -2.08 26.61 -5.53
C GLY A 215 -2.86 27.36 -6.62
N GLU A 216 -2.51 27.22 -7.91
CA GLU A 216 -3.29 27.78 -9.02
C GLU A 216 -4.10 26.66 -9.69
N GLY A 217 -5.42 26.63 -9.43
CA GLY A 217 -6.30 25.55 -9.89
C GLY A 217 -6.54 25.51 -11.40
N THR A 218 -5.56 25.08 -12.20
CA THR A 218 -5.71 24.59 -13.59
C THR A 218 -4.43 23.89 -14.10
N THR A 219 -4.54 22.58 -14.39
CA THR A 219 -3.69 21.82 -15.34
C THR A 219 -2.16 21.82 -15.14
N GLY A 220 -1.69 20.93 -14.27
CA GLY A 220 -0.33 20.39 -14.35
C GLY A 220 -0.14 19.45 -15.56
N ALA A 221 0.24 19.99 -16.72
CA ALA A 221 0.73 19.20 -17.86
C ALA A 221 2.26 19.05 -17.80
N PRO A 222 2.86 17.92 -18.26
CA PRO A 222 4.28 17.65 -18.10
C PRO A 222 5.16 18.62 -18.92
N THR A 223 5.66 19.67 -18.26
CA THR A 223 6.57 20.65 -18.84
C THR A 223 7.94 20.04 -19.09
N SER A 224 8.12 19.52 -20.31
CA SER A 224 9.40 19.00 -20.80
C SER A 224 10.48 20.08 -20.85
N GLY A 225 11.22 20.21 -19.75
CA GLY A 225 12.57 20.77 -19.69
C GLY A 225 12.77 22.22 -20.12
N LEU A 226 12.59 23.17 -19.19
CA LEU A 226 13.28 24.47 -19.27
C LEU A 226 13.68 25.03 -17.90
N ALA A 227 14.81 24.57 -17.37
CA ALA A 227 15.41 25.16 -16.17
C ALA A 227 16.05 26.52 -16.50
N ILE A 228 15.48 27.62 -15.99
CA ILE A 228 16.06 28.96 -16.15
C ILE A 228 17.29 29.10 -15.24
N ALA A 229 18.47 28.84 -15.79
CA ALA A 229 19.73 29.16 -15.13
C ALA A 229 19.87 30.68 -14.97
N ARG A 230 19.93 31.16 -13.73
CA ARG A 230 20.25 32.57 -13.44
C ARG A 230 21.69 32.86 -13.85
N VAL A 231 21.89 33.49 -15.01
CA VAL A 231 23.20 34.00 -15.43
C VAL A 231 23.57 35.22 -14.57
N GLN A 232 24.49 35.03 -13.64
CA GLN A 232 25.01 36.09 -12.79
C GLN A 232 26.23 36.75 -13.44
N ALA A 233 26.03 37.95 -14.02
CA ALA A 233 27.03 38.64 -14.83
C ALA A 233 27.93 39.57 -13.98
N ASP A 234 29.03 39.04 -13.45
CA ASP A 234 30.08 39.84 -12.78
C ASP A 234 30.87 40.69 -13.80
N ALA A 235 30.44 41.93 -13.99
CA ALA A 235 31.16 42.91 -14.80
C ALA A 235 32.41 43.43 -14.05
N ARG A 236 33.57 42.80 -14.27
CA ARG A 236 34.86 43.27 -13.73
C ARG A 236 35.28 44.61 -14.36
N SER A 237 35.27 45.67 -13.56
CA SER A 237 35.80 46.97 -13.96
C SER A 237 37.33 46.98 -13.98
N PHE A 238 37.91 47.41 -15.11
CA PHE A 238 39.34 47.71 -15.24
C PHE A 238 39.53 49.24 -15.27
N PRO A 239 40.45 49.81 -14.47
CA PRO A 239 40.81 51.22 -14.57
C PRO A 239 41.66 51.48 -15.82
N LEU A 240 41.37 52.55 -16.55
CA LEU A 240 42.22 53.04 -17.64
C LEU A 240 43.43 53.79 -17.06
N ALA A 241 44.62 53.50 -17.59
CA ALA A 241 45.84 54.22 -17.23
C ALA A 241 45.96 55.56 -17.97
N HIS A 242 46.54 56.56 -17.32
CA HIS A 242 46.89 57.84 -17.96
C HIS A 242 48.13 57.70 -18.87
N PRO A 243 48.18 58.42 -20.00
CA PRO A 243 49.42 58.66 -20.73
C PRO A 243 50.31 59.69 -20.00
N LEU A 244 51.56 59.80 -20.49
CA LEU A 244 52.67 60.58 -19.93
C LEU A 244 52.46 62.11 -20.00
#